data_AF-A0A8C1RJY9-F1
#
_entry.id   AF-A0A8C1RJY9-F1
#
_cell.length_a   1.000
_cell.length_b   1.000
_cell.length_c   1.000
_cell.angle_alpha   90.00
_cell.angle_beta   90.00
_cell.angle_gamma   90.00
#
_symmetry.space_group_name_H-M   'P 1'
#
loop_
_entity.id
_entity.type
_entity.pdbx_description
1 polymer ?
#
loop_
_entity_poly.entity_id
_entity_poly.type
_entity_poly.pdbx_seq_one_letter_code
_entity_poly.pdbx_strand_id
1 'polypeptide(L)' 'MWQMGVLEEKLLKELPEDARVIVCSFPFPHWPHSCTAGSGLNQVWAYDVHTAREPSRRSTHRSQA' A
#
# COMPACT_ATOMS: atom_id res chain seq x y z
N MET A 1 7.66 -17.45 0.19
CA MET A 1 7.81 -16.00 0.48
C MET A 1 8.15 -15.16 -0.77
N TRP A 2 8.21 -15.73 -1.99
CA TRP A 2 8.68 -15.02 -3.20
C TRP A 2 7.60 -14.37 -4.07
N GLN A 3 6.31 -14.57 -3.76
CA GLN A 3 5.24 -14.17 -4.67
C GLN A 3 4.76 -12.71 -4.48
N MET A 4 4.98 -12.14 -3.29
CA MET A 4 4.48 -10.78 -2.96
C MET A 4 5.22 -9.68 -3.73
N GLY A 5 6.53 -9.81 -3.96
CA GLY A 5 7.30 -8.84 -4.75
C GLY A 5 6.86 -8.79 -6.22
N VAL A 6 6.48 -9.93 -6.81
CA VAL A 6 5.96 -9.98 -8.19
C VAL A 6 4.60 -9.27 -8.29
N LEU A 7 3.75 -9.44 -7.28
CA LEU A 7 2.47 -8.74 -7.23
C LEU A 7 2.66 -7.22 -7.07
N GLU A 8 3.56 -6.79 -6.18
CA GLU A 8 3.92 -5.38 -6.03
C GLU A 8 4.37 -4.77 -7.37
N GLU A 9 5.29 -5.42 -8.08
CA GLU A 9 5.79 -4.93 -9.37
C GLU A 9 4.67 -4.84 -10.42
N LYS A 10 3.80 -5.86 -10.47
CA LYS A 10 2.68 -5.88 -11.41
C LYS A 10 1.68 -4.76 -11.13
N LEU A 11 1.32 -4.54 -9.86
CA LEU A 11 0.43 -3.46 -9.47
C LEU A 11 1.02 -2.08 -9.80
N LEU A 12 2.33 -1.88 -9.62
CA LEU A 12 3.00 -0.64 -10.02
C LEU A 12 2.94 -0.39 -11.53
N LYS A 13 2.98 -1.44 -12.36
CA LYS A 13 2.94 -1.31 -13.83
C LYS A 13 1.54 -1.07 -14.38
N GLU A 14 0.53 -1.70 -13.78
CA GLU A 14 -0.84 -1.74 -14.33
C GLU A 14 -1.77 -0.66 -13.76
N LEU A 15 -1.55 -0.21 -12.51
CA LEU A 15 -2.43 0.76 -11.88
C LEU A 15 -2.08 2.22 -12.24
N PRO A 16 -3.09 3.10 -12.32
CA PRO A 16 -2.85 4.53 -12.47
C PRO A 16 -2.25 5.14 -11.19
N GLU A 17 -1.70 6.34 -11.31
CA GLU A 17 -0.96 7.01 -10.21
C GLU A 17 -1.84 7.36 -9.00
N ASP A 18 -3.11 7.67 -9.25
CA ASP A 18 -4.14 8.02 -8.26
C ASP A 18 -4.85 6.80 -7.65
N ALA A 19 -4.49 5.57 -8.06
CA ALA A 19 -5.08 4.36 -7.52
C ALA A 19 -4.67 4.11 -6.05
N ARG A 20 -5.57 3.42 -5.35
CA ARG A 20 -5.37 2.93 -3.99
C ARG A 20 -5.60 1.43 -3.93
N VAL A 21 -4.64 0.72 -3.33
CA VAL A 21 -4.70 -0.73 -3.11
C VAL A 21 -5.06 -0.99 -1.65
N ILE A 22 -6.05 -1.86 -1.41
CA ILE A 22 -6.46 -2.28 -0.06
C ILE A 22 -6.24 -3.78 0.06
N VAL A 23 -5.54 -4.22 1.11
CA VAL A 23 -5.27 -5.64 1.38
C VAL A 23 -5.63 -6.01 2.81
N CYS A 24 -6.14 -7.22 2.99
CA CYS A 24 -6.38 -7.84 4.29
C CYS A 24 -5.34 -8.94 4.55
N SER A 25 -5.00 -9.13 5.83
CA SER A 25 -4.16 -10.22 6.36
C SER A 25 -2.67 -10.27 5.95
N PHE A 26 -2.28 -9.75 4.78
CA PHE A 26 -0.90 -9.78 4.28
C PHE A 26 -0.47 -8.42 3.72
N PRO A 27 0.25 -7.60 4.50
CA PRO A 27 0.74 -6.32 4.01
C PRO A 27 1.86 -6.51 2.96
N PHE A 28 1.97 -5.53 2.06
CA PHE A 28 3.11 -5.41 1.16
C PHE A 28 4.35 -4.95 1.93
N PRO A 29 5.44 -5.74 1.98
CA PRO A 29 6.63 -5.41 2.76
C PRO A 29 7.38 -4.17 2.26
N HIS A 30 7.33 -3.84 0.96
CA HIS A 30 8.13 -2.74 0.40
C HIS A 30 7.32 -1.46 0.17
N TRP A 31 6.00 -1.50 0.30
CA TRP A 31 5.15 -0.35 0.08
C TRP A 31 4.85 0.37 1.41
N PRO A 32 4.97 1.71 1.47
CA PRO A 32 4.50 2.46 2.62
C PRO A 32 2.96 2.48 2.64
N HIS A 33 2.36 2.01 3.74
CA HIS A 33 0.91 2.10 3.91
C HIS A 33 0.51 3.52 4.29
N SER A 34 -0.59 4.01 3.72
CA SER A 34 -1.14 5.34 4.02
C SER A 34 -2.11 5.31 5.21
N CYS A 35 -2.84 4.21 5.38
CA CYS A 35 -3.67 4.00 6.56
C CYS A 35 -3.81 2.50 6.89
N THR A 36 -4.18 2.23 8.14
CA THR A 36 -4.55 0.89 8.62
C THR A 36 -5.88 0.94 9.33
N ALA A 37 -6.63 -0.16 9.28
CA ALA A 37 -7.88 -0.33 10.00
C ALA A 37 -8.02 -1.76 10.53
N GLY A 38 -8.75 -1.94 11.62
CA GLY A 38 -8.92 -3.25 12.27
C GLY A 38 -7.73 -3.68 13.14
N SER A 39 -7.77 -4.92 13.62
CA SER A 39 -6.76 -5.47 14.54
C SER A 39 -6.55 -6.97 14.36
N GLY A 40 -5.32 -7.44 14.59
CA GLY A 40 -4.98 -8.86 14.50
C GLY A 40 -5.17 -9.40 13.08
N LEU A 41 -5.86 -10.53 12.96
CA LEU A 41 -6.13 -11.17 11.66
C LEU A 41 -7.04 -10.33 10.74
N ASN A 42 -7.79 -9.39 11.32
CA ASN A 42 -8.69 -8.51 10.58
C ASN A 42 -8.04 -7.14 10.28
N GLN A 43 -6.71 -7.03 10.45
CA GLN A 43 -6.02 -5.82 10.08
C GLN A 43 -5.98 -5.67 8.55
N VAL A 44 -6.26 -4.45 8.11
CA VAL A 44 -6.33 -4.03 6.72
C VAL A 44 -5.36 -2.88 6.52
N TRP A 45 -4.69 -2.85 5.37
CA TRP A 45 -3.75 -1.79 4.98
C TRP A 45 -4.21 -1.18 3.66
N ALA A 46 -4.15 0.14 3.58
CA ALA A 46 -4.29 0.87 2.34
C ALA A 46 -2.94 1.41 1.88
N TYR A 47 -2.71 1.38 0.58
CA TYR A 47 -1.51 1.88 -0.06
C TYR A 47 -1.89 2.77 -1.23
N ASP A 48 -1.26 3.93 -1.29
CA ASP A 48 -1.40 4.82 -2.43
C ASP A 48 -0.30 4.56 -3.46
N VAL A 49 -0.67 4.33 -4.71
CA VAL A 49 0.28 3.93 -5.77
C VAL A 49 1.36 5.00 -6.00
N HIS A 50 1.01 6.29 -5.94
CA HIS A 50 2.01 7.37 -6.03
C HIS A 50 3.08 7.30 -4.92
N THR A 51 2.72 6.88 -3.70
CA THR A 51 3.66 6.77 -2.58
C THR A 51 4.52 5.50 -2.71
N ALA A 52 3.96 4.43 -3.29
CA ALA A 52 4.69 3.20 -3.56
C ALA A 52 5.75 3.34 -4.67
N ARG A 53 5.51 4.20 -5.67
CA ARG A 53 6.51 4.51 -6.72
C ARG A 53 7.64 5.40 -6.23
N GLU A 54 7.34 6.35 -5.35
CA GLU A 54 8.30 7.34 -4.84
C GLU A 54 8.30 7.37 -3.29
N PRO A 55 8.83 6.32 -2.62
CA PRO A 55 8.80 6.22 -1.16
C PRO A 55 9.53 7.36 -0.44
N SER A 56 10.44 8.05 -1.14
CA SER A 56 11.22 9.20 -0.68
C SER A 56 10.36 10.45 -0.46
N ARG A 57 9.24 10.57 -1.17
CA ARG A 57 8.31 11.70 -1.04
C ARG A 57 7.35 11.34 0.07
N ARG A 58 7.61 11.86 1.28
CA ARG A 58 6.66 11.80 2.40
C ARG A 58 5.32 12.37 1.94
N SER A 59 4.39 11.49 1.58
CA SER A 59 3.02 11.86 1.26
C SER A 59 2.39 12.44 2.51
N THR A 60 2.35 13.78 2.52
CA THR A 60 1.74 14.55 3.60
C THR A 60 0.24 14.53 3.35
N HIS A 61 -0.40 13.39 3.60
CA HIS A 61 -1.85 13.32 3.78
C HIS A 61 -2.13 12.86 5.20
N ARG A 62 -1.82 13.77 6.13
CA ARG A 62 -2.39 13.79 7.47
C ARG A 62 -3.76 14.46 7.36
N SER A 63 -4.84 13.72 7.61
CA SER A 63 -6.08 14.12 8.31
C SER A 63 -7.07 12.95 8.25
N GLN A 64 -7.29 12.24 9.36
CA GLN A 64 -8.34 12.47 10.38
C GLN A 64 -9.59 11.61 10.11
N ALA A 65 -9.83 10.62 10.98
CA ALA A 65 -10.84 10.65 12.04
C ALA A 65 -10.60 9.46 12.99
#